data_AF-A0A6P6F774-F1
#
_entry.id   AF-A0A6P6F774-F1
#
_cell.length_a   1.000
_cell.length_b   1.000
_cell.length_c   1.000
_cell.angle_alpha   90.00
_cell.angle_beta   90.00
_cell.angle_gamma   90.00
#
_symmetry.space_group_name_H-M   'P 1'
#
loop_
_entity.id
_entity.type
_entity.pdbx_description
1 polymer ?
#
loop_
_entity_poly.entity_id
_entity_poly.type
_entity_poly.pdbx_seq_one_letter_code
_entity_poly.pdbx_strand_id
1 'polypeptide(L)'
;MLFQKRIPLTFRKIKDVRWSTKDKLEQYRGILKLHAREKKIRLQDATKLKKKISWQLSTYKRDVNNYRQIVNEITKGIPKGHVRGLLRSRKNLRLKCQGREIEHICESICEENHRKRCQLDKLRYEKKQKMKRCFELQVEHAELCNIYKEEKDVPWTRAQQRLVSRYQKSVARQNAAKAINLTYAYILEILKKDAVYHEILLDSLKQDRISQCKVILRTTIMGQLATEETNDIESKYKRVARNVWNNMKEKERMLEIVREQVEDLWSYAQSLIRTESEGVLTTEIIRSGTTSNNALEKQISYLEGIFDKIKDSLLVHSYRELLSRLEEQMKQRTRLLEQFDRNVKERDLLLSKKNEALSTLSNFEHALVATIEEYNADKNILLEQIAMQKKRELERKNSKKERGELLMDIRAALQNMVAMLICVKRGNKIVARKPTEEFDKRFDIPMMEKMETEGLALLSTVSRKVGALFGMSNFELDKDREERAKDLYQTYVSNYRSKIKFKDAEVEPTGLIVEHQAIDSSVPTRAEIKLRSKQAVEAYLRLE
;
A
#
# COMPACT_ATOMS: atom_id res chain seq x y z
N MET A 1 -28.71 24.91 56.20
CA MET A 1 -27.51 24.52 56.98
C MET A 1 -27.18 23.08 56.64
N LEU A 2 -26.21 22.85 55.75
CA LEU A 2 -25.71 21.51 55.42
C LEU A 2 -24.30 21.41 55.99
N PHE A 3 -24.14 20.61 57.03
CA PHE A 3 -22.87 20.30 57.65
C PHE A 3 -21.92 19.71 56.59
N GLN A 4 -20.92 20.51 56.21
CA GLN A 4 -19.79 20.07 55.44
C GLN A 4 -18.99 19.09 56.33
N LYS A 5 -19.24 17.79 56.20
CA LYS A 5 -18.37 16.76 56.78
C LYS A 5 -16.97 17.03 56.23
N ARG A 6 -16.09 17.60 57.05
CA ARG A 6 -14.65 17.67 56.78
C ARG A 6 -14.18 16.22 56.67
N ILE A 7 -13.92 15.78 55.45
CA ILE A 7 -13.15 14.57 55.21
C ILE A 7 -11.82 14.79 55.94
N PRO A 8 -11.46 13.97 56.95
CA PRO A 8 -10.18 14.11 57.59
C PRO A 8 -9.12 13.91 56.51
N LEU A 9 -8.22 14.90 56.35
CA LEU A 9 -7.03 14.80 55.53
C LEU A 9 -6.16 13.68 56.09
N THR A 10 -6.47 12.44 55.74
CA THR A 10 -5.59 11.30 55.96
C THR A 10 -4.45 11.44 54.97
N PHE A 11 -3.47 12.29 55.30
CA PHE A 11 -2.13 12.11 54.80
C PHE A 11 -1.69 10.72 55.27
N ARG A 12 -1.89 9.69 54.44
CA ARG A 12 -1.18 8.43 54.61
C ARG A 12 0.29 8.80 54.64
N LYS A 13 0.90 8.73 55.82
CA LYS A 13 2.32 9.00 56.04
C LYS A 13 3.09 8.15 55.03
N ILE A 14 3.70 8.80 54.04
CA ILE A 14 4.71 8.20 53.18
C ILE A 14 5.95 8.01 54.06
N LYS A 15 5.92 6.96 54.88
CA LYS A 15 7.02 6.54 55.73
C LYS A 15 7.30 5.06 55.47
N ASP A 16 7.39 4.70 54.20
CA ASP A 16 8.03 3.45 53.84
C ASP A 16 9.55 3.67 53.84
N VAL A 17 10.26 2.86 54.62
CA VAL A 17 11.72 2.93 54.79
C VAL A 17 12.44 2.51 53.50
N ARG A 18 11.75 1.73 52.65
CA ARG A 18 12.28 1.21 51.38
C ARG A 18 12.32 2.24 50.24
N TRP A 19 11.66 3.39 50.40
CA TRP A 19 11.60 4.40 49.34
C TRP A 19 12.83 5.31 49.39
N SER A 20 13.47 5.47 48.23
CA SER A 20 14.58 6.42 48.08
C SER A 20 14.10 7.84 48.34
N THR A 21 15.01 8.71 48.78
CA THR A 21 14.74 10.15 48.95
C THR A 21 14.21 10.77 47.65
N LYS A 22 14.66 10.27 46.49
CA LYS A 22 14.16 10.67 45.17
C LYS A 22 12.69 10.29 44.95
N ASP A 23 12.29 9.08 45.30
CA ASP A 23 10.91 8.60 45.15
C ASP A 23 9.95 9.36 46.07
N LYS A 24 10.39 9.64 47.30
CA LYS A 24 9.64 10.48 48.25
C LYS A 24 9.44 11.88 47.68
N LEU A 25 10.48 12.50 47.13
CA LEU A 25 10.39 13.82 46.50
C LEU A 25 9.44 13.82 45.29
N GLU A 26 9.44 12.77 44.48
CA GLU A 26 8.54 12.65 43.34
C GLU A 26 7.07 12.50 43.77
N GLN A 27 6.79 11.72 44.81
CA GLN A 27 5.46 11.60 45.39
C GLN A 27 4.98 12.91 46.03
N TYR A 28 5.85 13.62 46.76
CA TYR A 28 5.52 14.95 47.30
C TYR A 28 5.27 15.97 46.17
N ARG A 29 6.03 15.93 45.08
CA ARG A 29 5.75 16.73 43.87
C ARG A 29 4.39 16.37 43.26
N GLY A 30 4.03 15.09 43.24
CA GLY A 30 2.72 14.61 42.80
C GLY A 30 1.58 15.16 43.66
N ILE A 31 1.71 15.10 44.99
CA ILE A 31 0.74 15.65 45.94
C ILE A 31 0.61 17.16 45.79
N LEU A 32 1.73 17.89 45.64
CA LEU A 32 1.72 19.33 45.40
C LEU A 32 1.02 19.69 44.08
N LYS A 33 1.24 18.92 43.01
CA LYS A 33 0.51 19.08 41.74
C LYS A 33 -0.99 18.83 41.91
N LEU A 34 -1.39 17.80 42.66
CA LEU A 34 -2.81 17.52 42.95
C LEU A 34 -3.45 18.65 43.74
N HIS A 35 -2.79 19.14 44.79
CA HIS A 35 -3.28 20.25 45.59
C HIS A 35 -3.37 21.56 44.77
N ALA A 36 -2.38 21.83 43.91
CA ALA A 36 -2.43 22.96 42.98
C ALA A 36 -3.60 22.85 41.99
N ARG A 37 -3.87 21.63 41.48
CA ARG A 37 -5.02 21.35 40.61
C ARG A 37 -6.35 21.53 41.36
N GLU A 38 -6.47 21.01 42.56
CA GLU A 38 -7.66 21.16 43.39
C GLU A 38 -7.93 22.64 43.72
N LYS A 39 -6.90 23.41 44.06
CA LYS A 39 -7.01 24.86 44.28
C LYS A 39 -7.52 25.60 43.02
N LYS A 40 -7.02 25.22 41.83
CA LYS A 40 -7.52 25.77 40.56
C LYS A 40 -9.00 25.43 40.33
N ILE A 41 -9.40 24.18 40.59
CA ILE A 41 -10.81 23.74 40.46
C ILE A 41 -11.71 24.53 41.42
N ARG A 42 -11.34 24.63 42.70
CA ARG A 42 -12.11 25.40 43.69
C ARG A 42 -12.26 26.86 43.29
N LEU A 43 -11.23 27.47 42.71
CA LEU A 43 -11.29 28.85 42.22
C LEU A 43 -12.22 28.97 41.00
N GLN A 44 -12.18 28.01 40.07
CA GLN A 44 -13.13 27.95 38.95
C GLN A 44 -14.57 27.79 39.44
N ASP A 45 -14.81 26.92 40.43
CA ASP A 45 -16.15 26.73 40.99
C ASP A 45 -16.65 27.97 41.73
N ALA A 46 -15.78 28.66 42.47
CA ALA A 46 -16.10 29.93 43.11
C ALA A 46 -16.45 31.03 42.08
N THR A 47 -15.70 31.13 40.98
CA THR A 47 -16.01 32.10 39.90
C THR A 47 -17.31 31.77 39.17
N LYS A 48 -17.59 30.49 38.90
CA LYS A 48 -18.88 30.04 38.35
C LYS A 48 -20.03 30.37 39.30
N LEU A 49 -19.86 30.13 40.60
CA LEU A 49 -20.85 30.45 41.62
C LEU A 49 -21.11 31.96 41.68
N LYS A 50 -20.06 32.79 41.67
CA LYS A 50 -20.19 34.26 41.63
C LYS A 50 -20.95 34.73 40.40
N LYS A 51 -20.64 34.19 39.21
CA LYS A 51 -21.37 34.49 37.97
C LYS A 51 -22.84 34.08 38.04
N LYS A 52 -23.13 32.90 38.60
CA LYS A 52 -24.51 32.42 38.78
C LYS A 52 -25.29 33.34 39.73
N ILE A 53 -24.69 33.72 40.85
CA ILE A 53 -25.30 34.66 41.81
C ILE A 53 -25.50 36.03 41.19
N SER A 54 -24.51 36.58 40.47
CA SER A 54 -24.66 37.89 39.81
C SER A 54 -25.76 37.88 38.74
N TRP A 55 -25.87 36.79 37.99
CA TRP A 55 -26.95 36.61 37.02
C TRP A 55 -28.31 36.48 37.70
N GLN A 56 -28.41 35.69 38.76
CA GLN A 56 -29.64 35.61 39.57
C GLN A 56 -30.02 36.97 40.15
N LEU A 57 -29.07 37.73 40.67
CA LEU A 57 -29.29 39.05 41.26
C LEU A 57 -29.71 40.09 40.22
N SER A 58 -29.13 40.06 39.00
CA SER A 58 -29.59 40.92 37.90
C SER A 58 -31.00 40.54 37.42
N THR A 59 -31.32 39.24 37.43
CA THR A 59 -32.66 38.73 37.11
C THR A 59 -33.67 39.19 38.16
N TYR A 60 -33.37 39.00 39.45
CA TYR A 60 -34.21 39.51 40.54
C TYR A 60 -34.35 41.02 40.53
N LYS A 61 -33.30 41.79 40.19
CA LYS A 61 -33.39 43.25 40.03
C LYS A 61 -34.36 43.62 38.90
N ARG A 62 -34.30 42.90 37.77
CA ARG A 62 -35.25 43.07 36.66
C ARG A 62 -36.67 42.73 37.10
N ASP A 63 -36.86 41.61 37.78
CA ASP A 63 -38.16 41.16 38.26
C ASP A 63 -38.74 42.15 39.28
N VAL A 64 -37.94 42.66 40.23
CA VAL A 64 -38.36 43.71 41.17
C VAL A 64 -38.78 44.99 40.45
N ASN A 65 -38.03 45.41 39.42
CA ASN A 65 -38.43 46.57 38.61
C ASN A 65 -39.74 46.32 37.84
N ASN A 66 -39.90 45.13 37.26
CA ASN A 66 -41.13 44.72 36.59
C ASN A 66 -42.30 44.67 37.57
N TYR A 67 -42.12 44.11 38.77
CA TYR A 67 -43.15 44.09 39.81
C TYR A 67 -43.49 45.50 40.29
N ARG A 68 -42.51 46.40 40.44
CA ARG A 68 -42.77 47.83 40.73
C ARG A 68 -43.58 48.49 39.64
N GLN A 69 -43.29 48.21 38.37
CA GLN A 69 -44.08 48.70 37.23
C GLN A 69 -45.51 48.17 37.28
N ILE A 70 -45.69 46.86 37.48
CA ILE A 70 -47.02 46.23 37.60
C ILE A 70 -47.80 46.82 38.78
N VAL A 71 -47.17 47.00 39.94
CA VAL A 71 -47.83 47.61 41.12
C VAL A 71 -48.21 49.07 40.84
N ASN A 72 -47.37 49.83 40.14
CA ASN A 72 -47.67 51.21 39.71
C ASN A 72 -48.80 51.25 38.67
N GLU A 73 -48.96 50.22 37.84
CA GLU A 73 -50.07 50.08 36.89
C GLU A 73 -51.37 49.67 37.59
N ILE A 74 -51.31 48.78 38.59
CA ILE A 74 -52.46 48.37 39.38
C ILE A 74 -53.01 49.52 40.22
N THR A 75 -52.13 50.32 40.84
CA THR A 75 -52.53 51.50 41.64
C THR A 75 -53.16 52.61 40.78
N LYS A 76 -52.89 52.64 39.47
CA LYS A 76 -53.54 53.56 38.51
C LYS A 76 -54.87 53.02 37.95
N GLY A 77 -55.29 51.81 38.34
CA GLY A 77 -56.48 51.12 37.84
C GLY A 77 -56.22 50.40 36.51
N ILE A 78 -56.56 49.11 36.43
CA ILE A 78 -56.30 48.27 35.25
C ILE A 78 -57.33 48.58 34.15
N PRO A 79 -56.93 49.08 32.97
CA PRO A 79 -57.84 49.18 31.84
C PRO A 79 -58.20 47.77 31.36
N LYS A 80 -59.50 47.48 31.11
CA LYS A 80 -59.98 46.19 30.55
C LYS A 80 -59.28 45.78 29.23
N GLY A 81 -58.58 46.71 28.56
CA GLY A 81 -57.75 46.47 27.37
C GLY A 81 -56.36 45.88 27.65
N HIS A 82 -55.79 46.03 28.85
CA HIS A 82 -54.44 45.56 29.16
C HIS A 82 -54.35 44.02 29.20
N VAL A 83 -55.38 43.36 29.75
CA VAL A 83 -55.54 41.89 29.73
C VAL A 83 -55.63 41.37 28.28
N ARG A 84 -56.35 42.08 27.40
CA ARG A 84 -56.44 41.72 25.97
C ARG A 84 -55.09 41.90 25.27
N GLY A 85 -54.30 42.90 25.66
CA GLY A 85 -52.92 43.11 25.21
C GLY A 85 -51.98 41.97 25.62
N LEU A 86 -52.03 41.54 26.89
CA LEU A 86 -51.23 40.43 27.41
C LEU A 86 -51.56 39.10 26.72
N LEU A 87 -52.86 38.83 26.49
CA LEU A 87 -53.34 37.63 25.79
C LEU A 87 -53.04 37.64 24.29
N ARG A 88 -52.71 38.80 23.69
CA ARG A 88 -52.41 38.91 22.25
C ARG A 88 -51.22 38.03 21.83
N SER A 89 -50.25 37.86 22.73
CA SER A 89 -49.04 37.06 22.53
C SER A 89 -49.29 35.54 22.50
N ARG A 90 -50.37 35.05 23.13
CA ARG A 90 -50.64 33.61 23.30
C ARG A 90 -51.97 33.22 22.66
N LYS A 91 -51.91 32.79 21.39
CA LYS A 91 -53.08 32.39 20.57
C LYS A 91 -54.06 31.47 21.29
N ASN A 92 -53.54 30.45 21.98
CA ASN A 92 -54.37 29.42 22.62
C ASN A 92 -55.11 29.95 23.86
N LEU A 93 -54.46 30.79 24.67
CA LEU A 93 -55.10 31.41 25.83
C LEU A 93 -56.12 32.46 25.40
N ARG A 94 -55.82 33.21 24.33
CA ARG A 94 -56.75 34.19 23.73
C ARG A 94 -58.06 33.54 23.31
N LEU A 95 -58.00 32.40 22.60
CA LEU A 95 -59.19 31.67 22.16
C LEU A 95 -60.01 31.13 23.33
N LYS A 96 -59.36 30.60 24.38
CA LYS A 96 -60.05 30.09 25.57
C LYS A 96 -60.72 31.20 26.41
N CYS A 97 -60.14 32.39 26.41
CA CYS A 97 -60.54 33.51 27.27
C CYS A 97 -61.44 34.54 26.56
N GLN A 98 -61.79 34.32 25.28
CA GLN A 98 -62.58 35.26 24.51
C GLN A 98 -64.01 35.38 25.08
N GLY A 99 -64.42 36.59 25.43
CA GLY A 99 -65.77 36.88 25.95
C GLY A 99 -66.00 36.58 27.43
N ARG A 100 -65.01 36.07 28.17
CA ARG A 100 -65.11 35.81 29.61
C ARG A 100 -64.74 37.03 30.45
N GLU A 101 -65.30 37.11 31.66
CA GLU A 101 -64.93 38.12 32.65
C GLU A 101 -63.50 37.90 33.17
N ILE A 102 -62.85 38.98 33.63
CA ILE A 102 -61.43 38.97 34.01
C ILE A 102 -61.17 37.98 35.15
N GLU A 103 -62.09 37.85 36.11
CA GLU A 103 -61.98 36.93 37.24
C GLU A 103 -61.93 35.47 36.77
N HIS A 104 -62.83 35.07 35.89
CA HIS A 104 -62.83 33.73 35.29
C HIS A 104 -61.63 33.45 34.38
N ILE A 105 -61.09 34.48 33.72
CA ILE A 105 -59.83 34.35 32.96
C ILE A 105 -58.67 34.06 33.91
N CYS A 106 -58.59 34.77 35.04
CA CYS A 106 -57.58 34.56 36.07
C CYS A 106 -57.68 33.16 36.69
N GLU A 107 -58.88 32.71 37.04
CA GLU A 107 -59.13 31.35 37.55
C GLU A 107 -58.67 30.28 36.56
N SER A 108 -59.07 30.40 35.29
CA SER A 108 -58.68 29.45 34.25
C SER A 108 -57.16 29.38 34.03
N ILE A 109 -56.47 30.52 34.08
CA ILE A 109 -55.01 30.59 33.99
C ILE A 109 -54.36 29.97 35.24
N CYS A 110 -54.89 30.22 36.43
CA CYS A 110 -54.42 29.65 37.69
C CYS A 110 -54.57 28.13 37.69
N GLU A 111 -55.71 27.60 37.25
CA GLU A 111 -55.94 26.16 37.08
C GLU A 111 -54.99 25.54 36.05
N GLU A 112 -54.83 26.16 34.88
CA GLU A 112 -53.91 25.66 33.84
C GLU A 112 -52.46 25.66 34.34
N ASN A 113 -52.05 26.68 35.08
CA ASN A 113 -50.74 26.75 35.72
C ASN A 113 -50.59 25.68 36.82
N HIS A 114 -51.61 25.44 37.63
CA HIS A 114 -51.59 24.38 38.64
C HIS A 114 -51.42 23.01 38.00
N ARG A 115 -52.20 22.69 36.96
CA ARG A 115 -52.07 21.44 36.18
C ARG A 115 -50.66 21.28 35.59
N LYS A 116 -50.11 22.35 34.99
CA LYS A 116 -48.74 22.33 34.46
C LYS A 116 -47.67 22.15 35.54
N ARG A 117 -47.85 22.75 36.72
CA ARG A 117 -46.95 22.56 37.88
C ARG A 117 -46.99 21.11 38.35
N CYS A 118 -48.17 20.52 38.54
CA CYS A 118 -48.31 19.11 38.90
C CYS A 118 -47.66 18.18 37.86
N GLN A 119 -47.87 18.45 36.57
CA GLN A 119 -47.24 17.68 35.49
C GLN A 119 -45.71 17.82 35.52
N LEU A 120 -45.19 19.02 35.76
CA LEU A 120 -43.77 19.28 35.86
C LEU A 120 -43.14 18.58 37.07
N ASP A 121 -43.83 18.54 38.22
CA ASP A 121 -43.38 17.82 39.40
C ASP A 121 -43.38 16.30 39.18
N LYS A 122 -44.39 15.77 38.50
CA LYS A 122 -44.40 14.36 38.04
C LYS A 122 -43.19 14.07 37.15
N LEU A 123 -42.91 14.91 36.17
CA LEU A 123 -41.74 14.75 35.28
C LEU A 123 -40.40 14.87 36.03
N ARG A 124 -40.30 15.76 37.02
CA ARG A 124 -39.11 15.89 37.88
C ARG A 124 -38.90 14.63 38.71
N TYR A 125 -39.96 14.07 39.26
CA TYR A 125 -39.92 12.82 40.00
C TYR A 125 -39.48 11.65 39.10
N GLU A 126 -40.12 11.49 37.94
CA GLU A 126 -39.74 10.46 36.95
C GLU A 126 -38.29 10.61 36.50
N LYS A 127 -37.82 11.84 36.25
CA LYS A 127 -36.43 12.11 35.92
C LYS A 127 -35.50 11.66 37.04
N LYS A 128 -35.82 11.98 38.29
CA LYS A 128 -35.03 11.57 39.46
C LYS A 128 -34.98 10.05 39.59
N GLN A 129 -36.10 9.37 39.36
CA GLN A 129 -36.19 7.91 39.39
C GLN A 129 -35.37 7.26 38.27
N LYS A 130 -35.51 7.73 37.02
CA LYS A 130 -34.71 7.25 35.88
C LYS A 130 -33.22 7.50 36.07
N MET A 131 -32.85 8.62 36.68
CA MET A 131 -31.45 8.93 36.98
C MET A 131 -30.87 7.97 38.03
N LYS A 132 -31.63 7.63 39.08
CA LYS A 132 -31.23 6.58 40.04
C LYS A 132 -31.05 5.23 39.35
N ARG A 133 -32.01 4.81 38.52
CA ARG A 133 -31.93 3.57 37.74
C ARG A 133 -30.71 3.54 36.81
N CYS A 134 -30.38 4.68 36.19
CA CYS A 134 -29.19 4.79 35.36
C CYS A 134 -27.90 4.60 36.17
N PHE A 135 -27.82 5.19 37.36
CA PHE A 135 -26.68 4.97 38.24
C PHE A 135 -26.57 3.52 38.72
N GLU A 136 -27.70 2.89 39.08
CA GLU A 136 -27.75 1.46 39.43
C GLU A 136 -27.22 0.59 38.27
N LEU A 137 -27.73 0.80 37.06
CA LEU A 137 -27.27 0.09 35.86
C LEU A 137 -25.79 0.33 35.54
N GLN A 138 -25.27 1.53 35.79
CA GLN A 138 -23.84 1.83 35.61
C GLN A 138 -22.97 1.07 36.61
N VAL A 139 -23.44 0.94 37.85
CA VAL A 139 -22.76 0.14 38.88
C VAL A 139 -22.80 -1.34 38.52
N GLU A 140 -23.97 -1.89 38.15
CA GLU A 140 -24.11 -3.28 37.69
C GLU A 140 -23.21 -3.56 36.48
N HIS A 141 -23.18 -2.65 35.50
CA HIS A 141 -22.29 -2.77 34.35
C HIS A 141 -20.81 -2.80 34.75
N ALA A 142 -20.40 -1.95 35.71
CA ALA A 142 -19.03 -1.93 36.20
C ALA A 142 -18.67 -3.23 36.95
N GLU A 143 -19.59 -3.77 37.75
CA GLU A 143 -19.44 -5.05 38.44
C GLU A 143 -19.32 -6.21 37.45
N LEU A 144 -20.20 -6.30 36.46
CA LEU A 144 -20.12 -7.31 35.40
C LEU A 144 -18.82 -7.21 34.61
N CYS A 145 -18.35 -6.00 34.30
CA CYS A 145 -17.05 -5.80 33.66
C CYS A 145 -15.88 -6.29 34.51
N ASN A 146 -15.97 -6.17 35.84
CA ASN A 146 -14.93 -6.66 36.75
C ASN A 146 -14.96 -8.19 36.84
N ILE A 147 -16.15 -8.79 36.99
CA ILE A 147 -16.33 -10.25 36.98
C ILE A 147 -15.79 -10.84 35.67
N TYR A 148 -16.10 -10.22 34.52
CA TYR A 148 -15.61 -10.68 33.22
C TYR A 148 -14.08 -10.56 33.06
N LYS A 149 -13.46 -9.56 33.70
CA LYS A 149 -11.98 -9.45 33.73
C LYS A 149 -11.37 -10.53 34.59
N GLU A 150 -11.97 -10.81 35.76
CA GLU A 150 -11.54 -11.90 36.65
C GLU A 150 -11.70 -13.27 35.98
N GLU A 151 -12.78 -13.49 35.21
CA GLU A 151 -12.98 -14.71 34.41
C GLU A 151 -11.97 -14.83 33.25
N LYS A 152 -11.54 -13.72 32.65
CA LYS A 152 -10.49 -13.72 31.61
C LYS A 152 -9.11 -14.08 32.14
N ASP A 153 -8.84 -13.79 33.42
CA ASP A 153 -7.58 -14.11 34.07
C ASP A 153 -7.50 -15.58 34.52
N VAL A 154 -8.59 -16.36 34.38
CA VAL A 154 -8.56 -17.81 34.53
C VAL A 154 -7.79 -18.42 33.35
N PRO A 155 -6.70 -19.18 33.60
CA PRO A 155 -5.96 -19.83 32.52
C PRO A 155 -6.88 -20.76 31.73
N TRP A 156 -7.05 -20.48 30.44
CA TRP A 156 -7.86 -21.28 29.52
C TRP A 156 -7.60 -22.78 29.73
N THR A 157 -8.66 -23.53 29.99
CA THR A 157 -8.55 -24.99 30.10
C THR A 157 -8.04 -25.54 28.76
N ARG A 158 -7.11 -26.52 28.78
CA ARG A 158 -6.52 -27.11 27.56
C ARG A 158 -7.56 -27.50 26.48
N ALA A 159 -8.77 -27.86 26.89
CA ALA A 159 -9.88 -28.17 25.98
C ALA A 159 -10.37 -26.96 25.16
N GLN A 160 -10.46 -25.77 25.78
CA GLN A 160 -10.89 -24.55 25.10
C GLN A 160 -9.82 -24.05 24.11
N GLN A 161 -8.53 -24.16 24.44
CA GLN A 161 -7.44 -23.86 23.50
C GLN A 161 -7.44 -24.78 22.28
N ARG A 162 -7.77 -26.07 22.47
CA ARG A 162 -7.97 -27.02 21.36
C ARG A 162 -9.18 -26.63 20.50
N LEU A 163 -10.27 -26.17 21.11
CA LEU A 163 -11.44 -25.71 20.37
C LEU A 163 -11.13 -24.46 19.54
N VAL A 164 -10.47 -23.46 20.15
CA VAL A 164 -10.08 -22.22 19.47
C VAL A 164 -9.12 -22.49 18.31
N SER A 165 -8.12 -23.36 18.50
CA SER A 165 -7.20 -23.72 17.41
C SER A 165 -7.89 -24.50 16.28
N ARG A 166 -8.86 -25.38 16.59
CA ARG A 166 -9.69 -26.04 15.58
C ARG A 166 -10.57 -25.04 14.83
N TYR A 167 -11.20 -24.12 15.54
CA TYR A 167 -12.01 -23.06 14.95
C TYR A 167 -11.16 -22.16 14.04
N GLN A 168 -10.01 -21.69 14.49
CA GLN A 168 -9.08 -20.90 13.69
C GLN A 168 -8.63 -21.64 12.44
N LYS A 169 -8.30 -22.94 12.55
CA LYS A 169 -8.01 -23.78 11.37
C LYS A 169 -9.19 -23.88 10.41
N SER A 170 -10.42 -24.00 10.92
CA SER A 170 -11.63 -24.04 10.09
C SER A 170 -11.86 -22.71 9.37
N VAL A 171 -11.70 -21.58 10.06
CA VAL A 171 -11.82 -20.24 9.48
C VAL A 171 -10.76 -20.02 8.41
N ALA A 172 -9.50 -20.41 8.67
CA ALA A 172 -8.43 -20.33 7.69
C ALA A 172 -8.74 -21.17 6.43
N ARG A 173 -9.26 -22.39 6.60
CA ARG A 173 -9.71 -23.24 5.48
C ARG A 173 -10.86 -22.60 4.70
N GLN A 174 -11.84 -22.02 5.39
CA GLN A 174 -12.95 -21.34 4.73
C GLN A 174 -12.47 -20.13 3.93
N ASN A 175 -11.56 -19.33 4.47
CA ASN A 175 -10.99 -18.18 3.79
C ASN A 175 -10.16 -18.60 2.57
N ALA A 176 -9.36 -19.67 2.70
CA ALA A 176 -8.64 -20.25 1.56
C ALA A 176 -9.61 -20.75 0.48
N ALA A 177 -10.68 -21.44 0.85
CA ALA A 177 -11.71 -21.90 -0.09
C ALA A 177 -12.42 -20.72 -0.79
N LYS A 178 -12.72 -19.64 -0.07
CA LYS A 178 -13.27 -18.41 -0.67
C LYS A 178 -12.29 -17.79 -1.67
N ALA A 179 -11.01 -17.71 -1.34
CA ALA A 179 -9.98 -17.19 -2.26
C ALA A 179 -9.88 -18.07 -3.52
N ILE A 180 -9.86 -19.40 -3.36
CA ILE A 180 -9.86 -20.35 -4.47
C ILE A 180 -11.11 -20.17 -5.35
N ASN A 181 -12.29 -20.06 -4.76
CA ASN A 181 -13.53 -19.85 -5.51
C ASN A 181 -13.52 -18.53 -6.29
N LEU A 182 -12.98 -17.46 -5.71
CA LEU A 182 -12.79 -16.19 -6.42
C LEU A 182 -11.83 -16.34 -7.60
N THR A 183 -10.70 -17.05 -7.42
CA THR A 183 -9.78 -17.30 -8.53
C THR A 183 -10.42 -18.14 -9.64
N TYR A 184 -11.21 -19.16 -9.32
CA TYR A 184 -11.94 -19.92 -10.32
C TYR A 184 -13.01 -19.10 -11.03
N ALA A 185 -13.69 -18.18 -10.33
CA ALA A 185 -14.63 -17.26 -10.96
C ALA A 185 -13.94 -16.37 -12.00
N TYR A 186 -12.76 -15.82 -11.67
CA TYR A 186 -11.96 -15.04 -12.62
C TYR A 186 -11.49 -15.87 -13.82
N ILE A 187 -10.99 -17.09 -13.59
CA ILE A 187 -10.59 -18.00 -14.68
C ILE A 187 -11.78 -18.27 -15.59
N LEU A 188 -12.97 -18.52 -15.03
CA LEU A 188 -14.18 -18.78 -15.79
C LEU A 188 -14.64 -17.56 -16.59
N GLU A 189 -14.50 -16.34 -16.05
CA GLU A 189 -14.75 -15.11 -16.80
C GLU A 189 -13.78 -14.91 -17.96
N ILE A 190 -12.48 -15.19 -17.76
CA ILE A 190 -11.48 -15.13 -18.84
C ILE A 190 -11.83 -16.15 -19.92
N LEU A 191 -12.11 -17.41 -19.55
CA LEU A 191 -12.48 -18.46 -20.51
C LEU A 191 -13.76 -18.11 -21.29
N LYS A 192 -14.74 -17.46 -20.66
CA LYS A 192 -15.93 -16.95 -21.36
C LYS A 192 -15.58 -15.88 -22.39
N LYS A 193 -14.70 -14.93 -22.04
CA LYS A 193 -14.24 -13.91 -22.97
C LYS A 193 -13.48 -14.54 -24.14
N ASP A 194 -12.59 -15.48 -23.86
CA ASP A 194 -11.82 -16.21 -24.88
C ASP A 194 -12.73 -17.01 -25.81
N ALA A 195 -13.78 -17.65 -25.28
CA ALA A 195 -14.77 -18.35 -26.11
C ALA A 195 -15.46 -17.40 -27.11
N VAL A 196 -15.89 -16.22 -26.64
CA VAL A 196 -16.50 -15.20 -27.52
C VAL A 196 -15.50 -14.69 -28.57
N TYR A 197 -14.23 -14.46 -28.20
CA TYR A 197 -13.20 -14.06 -29.16
C TYR A 197 -12.97 -15.13 -30.24
N HIS A 198 -12.92 -16.41 -29.85
CA HIS A 198 -12.77 -17.51 -30.80
C HIS A 198 -13.98 -17.64 -31.73
N GLU A 199 -15.21 -17.43 -31.25
CA GLU A 199 -16.40 -17.41 -32.11
C GLU A 199 -16.32 -16.29 -33.16
N ILE A 200 -15.97 -15.08 -32.75
CA ILE A 200 -15.80 -13.94 -33.67
C ILE A 200 -14.70 -14.24 -34.71
N LEU A 201 -13.58 -14.83 -34.28
CA LEU A 201 -12.50 -15.21 -35.18
C LEU A 201 -12.93 -16.30 -36.17
N LEU A 202 -13.69 -17.30 -35.72
CA LEU A 202 -14.22 -18.34 -36.60
C LEU A 202 -15.20 -17.77 -37.63
N ASP A 203 -16.04 -16.81 -37.23
CA ASP A 203 -16.99 -16.19 -38.14
C ASP A 203 -16.33 -15.24 -39.14
N SER A 204 -15.27 -14.52 -38.74
CA SER A 204 -14.47 -13.74 -39.68
C SER A 204 -13.74 -14.63 -40.69
N LEU A 205 -13.19 -15.77 -40.25
CA LEU A 205 -12.58 -16.76 -41.14
C LEU A 205 -13.60 -17.39 -42.11
N LYS A 206 -14.83 -17.67 -41.66
CA LYS A 206 -15.90 -18.14 -42.55
C LYS A 206 -16.26 -17.10 -43.61
N GLN A 207 -16.37 -15.82 -43.22
CA GLN A 207 -16.62 -14.72 -44.16
C GLN A 207 -15.48 -14.58 -45.16
N ASP A 208 -14.23 -14.65 -44.69
CA ASP A 208 -13.06 -14.56 -45.55
C ASP A 208 -12.98 -15.74 -46.52
N ARG A 209 -13.29 -16.96 -46.08
CA ARG A 209 -13.42 -18.11 -46.99
C ARG A 209 -14.43 -17.83 -48.11
N ILE A 210 -15.59 -17.27 -47.78
CA ILE A 210 -16.62 -16.95 -48.78
C ILE A 210 -16.13 -15.85 -49.73
N SER A 211 -15.44 -14.83 -49.22
CA SER A 211 -14.89 -13.74 -50.04
C SER A 211 -13.82 -14.28 -51.00
N GLN A 212 -12.88 -15.09 -50.51
CA GLN A 212 -11.84 -15.73 -51.29
C GLN A 212 -12.44 -16.64 -52.38
N CYS A 213 -13.43 -17.47 -52.05
CA CYS A 213 -14.12 -18.29 -53.05
C CYS A 213 -14.76 -17.44 -54.16
N LYS A 214 -15.39 -16.30 -53.83
CA LYS A 214 -15.96 -15.39 -54.82
C LYS A 214 -14.88 -14.77 -55.71
N VAL A 215 -13.74 -14.38 -55.14
CA VAL A 215 -12.61 -13.83 -55.90
C VAL A 215 -12.05 -14.90 -56.84
N ILE A 216 -11.76 -16.10 -56.35
CA ILE A 216 -11.28 -17.22 -57.18
C ILE A 216 -12.23 -17.46 -58.34
N LEU A 217 -13.54 -17.60 -58.07
CA LEU A 217 -14.53 -17.82 -59.12
C LEU A 217 -14.51 -16.71 -60.19
N ARG A 218 -14.47 -15.43 -59.77
CA ARG A 218 -14.38 -14.29 -60.70
C ARG A 218 -13.08 -14.31 -61.50
N THR A 219 -11.95 -14.61 -60.87
CA THR A 219 -10.65 -14.73 -61.53
C THR A 219 -10.64 -15.88 -62.53
N THR A 220 -11.28 -17.01 -62.22
CA THR A 220 -11.41 -18.13 -63.16
C THR A 220 -12.26 -17.75 -64.36
N ILE A 221 -13.40 -17.08 -64.16
CA ILE A 221 -14.25 -16.60 -65.26
C ILE A 221 -13.48 -15.61 -66.13
N MET A 222 -12.79 -14.64 -65.53
CA MET A 222 -11.97 -13.68 -66.28
C MET A 222 -10.79 -14.35 -67.01
N GLY A 223 -10.17 -15.36 -66.40
CA GLY A 223 -9.14 -16.17 -67.05
C GLY A 223 -9.70 -16.93 -68.26
N GLN A 224 -10.88 -17.55 -68.13
CA GLN A 224 -11.56 -18.23 -69.23
C GLN A 224 -11.86 -17.26 -70.37
N LEU A 225 -12.46 -16.11 -70.10
CA LEU A 225 -12.72 -15.08 -71.10
C LEU A 225 -11.44 -14.61 -71.81
N ALA A 226 -10.38 -14.32 -71.04
CA ALA A 226 -9.10 -13.92 -71.63
C ALA A 226 -8.52 -15.02 -72.54
N THR A 227 -8.62 -16.30 -72.14
CA THR A 227 -8.17 -17.41 -72.99
C THR A 227 -9.00 -17.55 -74.26
N GLU A 228 -10.31 -17.35 -74.20
CA GLU A 228 -11.20 -17.34 -75.38
C GLU A 228 -10.82 -16.20 -76.34
N GLU A 229 -10.63 -14.99 -75.82
CA GLU A 229 -10.17 -13.85 -76.62
C GLU A 229 -8.80 -14.11 -77.28
N THR A 230 -7.85 -14.72 -76.56
CA THR A 230 -6.55 -15.06 -77.14
C THR A 230 -6.65 -16.11 -78.24
N ASN A 231 -7.49 -17.15 -78.06
CA ASN A 231 -7.74 -18.16 -79.07
C ASN A 231 -8.41 -17.56 -80.32
N ASP A 232 -9.37 -16.65 -80.13
CA ASP A 232 -10.02 -15.92 -81.21
C ASP A 232 -9.02 -15.09 -82.00
N ILE A 233 -8.14 -14.37 -81.31
CA ILE A 233 -7.05 -13.59 -81.91
C ILE A 233 -6.11 -14.51 -82.69
N GLU A 234 -5.68 -15.64 -82.12
CA GLU A 234 -4.82 -16.62 -82.78
C GLU A 234 -5.47 -17.18 -84.06
N SER A 235 -6.77 -17.49 -84.00
CA SER A 235 -7.53 -17.97 -85.16
C SER A 235 -7.62 -16.92 -86.27
N LYS A 236 -7.82 -15.64 -85.91
CA LYS A 236 -7.81 -14.50 -86.84
C LYS A 236 -6.44 -14.33 -87.48
N TYR A 237 -5.36 -14.38 -86.69
CA TYR A 237 -3.99 -14.34 -87.21
C TYR A 237 -3.69 -15.49 -88.18
N LYS A 238 -4.08 -16.74 -87.84
CA LYS A 238 -3.93 -17.90 -88.75
C LYS A 238 -4.70 -17.72 -90.06
N ARG A 239 -5.85 -17.04 -90.05
CA ARG A 239 -6.63 -16.73 -91.27
C ARG A 239 -5.94 -15.65 -92.09
N VAL A 240 -5.52 -14.55 -91.47
CA VAL A 240 -4.80 -13.47 -92.14
C VAL A 240 -3.49 -13.97 -92.74
N ALA A 241 -2.71 -14.77 -92.00
CA ALA A 241 -1.47 -15.36 -92.49
C ALA A 241 -1.70 -16.23 -93.74
N ARG A 242 -2.77 -17.05 -93.76
CA ARG A 242 -3.16 -17.83 -94.95
C ARG A 242 -3.53 -16.94 -96.14
N ASN A 243 -4.31 -15.88 -95.91
CA ASN A 243 -4.69 -14.94 -96.96
C ASN A 243 -3.48 -14.18 -97.53
N VAL A 244 -2.59 -13.71 -96.67
CA VAL A 244 -1.33 -13.05 -97.06
C VAL A 244 -0.44 -14.01 -97.85
N TRP A 245 -0.32 -15.26 -97.41
CA TRP A 245 0.44 -16.28 -98.13
C TRP A 245 -0.12 -16.53 -99.53
N ASN A 246 -1.44 -16.69 -99.66
CA ASN A 246 -2.08 -16.86 -100.96
C ASN A 246 -1.89 -15.63 -101.86
N ASN A 247 -2.06 -14.42 -101.31
CA ASN A 247 -1.85 -13.17 -102.05
C ASN A 247 -0.38 -13.03 -102.48
N MET A 248 0.58 -13.39 -101.61
CA MET A 248 1.99 -13.38 -101.95
C MET A 248 2.29 -14.36 -103.09
N LYS A 249 1.72 -15.57 -103.04
CA LYS A 249 1.88 -16.57 -104.10
C LYS A 249 1.23 -16.14 -105.42
N GLU A 250 0.09 -15.44 -105.36
CA GLU A 250 -0.52 -14.81 -106.53
C GLU A 250 0.35 -13.69 -107.10
N LYS A 251 0.89 -12.81 -106.24
CA LYS A 251 1.83 -11.77 -106.65
C LYS A 251 3.11 -12.34 -107.24
N GLU A 252 3.64 -13.41 -106.68
CA GLU A 252 4.80 -14.13 -107.20
C GLU A 252 4.51 -14.66 -108.61
N ARG A 253 3.36 -15.31 -108.82
CA ARG A 253 2.92 -15.73 -110.15
C ARG A 253 2.75 -14.55 -111.12
N MET A 254 2.14 -13.45 -110.68
CA MET A 254 2.00 -12.26 -111.53
C MET A 254 3.33 -11.61 -111.85
N LEU A 255 4.27 -11.57 -110.90
CA LEU A 255 5.62 -11.08 -111.12
C LEU A 255 6.37 -11.96 -112.10
N GLU A 256 6.18 -13.27 -112.06
CA GLU A 256 6.78 -14.18 -113.05
C GLU A 256 6.23 -13.90 -114.45
N ILE A 257 4.91 -13.74 -114.61
CA ILE A 257 4.29 -13.35 -115.89
C ILE A 257 4.81 -11.98 -116.36
N VAL A 258 4.91 -10.99 -115.46
CA VAL A 258 5.44 -9.67 -115.81
C VAL A 258 6.93 -9.74 -116.14
N ARG A 259 7.70 -10.62 -115.49
CA ARG A 259 9.11 -10.86 -115.83
C ARG A 259 9.25 -11.48 -117.21
N GLU A 260 8.44 -12.48 -117.54
CA GLU A 260 8.37 -13.05 -118.90
C GLU A 260 8.02 -11.94 -119.92
N GLN A 261 7.00 -11.11 -119.65
CA GLN A 261 6.64 -9.99 -120.52
C GLN A 261 7.74 -8.92 -120.62
N VAL A 262 8.47 -8.65 -119.53
CA VAL A 262 9.60 -7.71 -119.53
C VAL A 262 10.80 -8.30 -120.24
N GLU A 263 11.06 -9.61 -120.16
CA GLU A 263 12.08 -10.28 -120.96
C GLU A 263 11.72 -10.27 -122.46
N ASP A 264 10.44 -10.46 -122.80
CA ASP A 264 9.92 -10.30 -124.16
C ASP A 264 10.06 -8.85 -124.65
N LEU A 265 9.70 -7.88 -123.81
CA LEU A 265 9.85 -6.45 -124.13
C LEU A 265 11.31 -6.00 -124.11
N TRP A 266 12.17 -6.61 -123.29
CA TRP A 266 13.60 -6.32 -123.21
C TRP A 266 14.31 -6.92 -124.41
N SER A 267 14.00 -8.14 -124.82
CA SER A 267 14.51 -8.69 -126.09
C SER A 267 14.03 -7.88 -127.30
N TYR A 268 12.78 -7.40 -127.28
CA TYR A 268 12.25 -6.46 -128.27
C TYR A 268 12.95 -5.08 -128.21
N ALA A 269 13.14 -4.49 -127.03
CA ALA A 269 13.79 -3.17 -126.85
C ALA A 269 15.30 -3.21 -127.09
N GLN A 270 15.96 -4.31 -126.77
CA GLN A 270 17.37 -4.56 -127.10
C GLN A 270 17.56 -4.71 -128.62
N SER A 271 16.51 -5.04 -129.37
CA SER A 271 16.47 -4.91 -130.83
C SER A 271 16.24 -3.48 -131.34
N LEU A 272 15.85 -2.54 -130.48
CA LEU A 272 15.36 -1.20 -130.84
C LEU A 272 16.18 -0.01 -130.30
N ILE A 273 17.10 -0.21 -129.34
CA ILE A 273 17.82 0.93 -128.72
C ILE A 273 19.19 1.18 -129.36
N ARG A 274 19.24 2.28 -130.15
CA ARG A 274 20.36 3.23 -130.21
C ARG A 274 20.15 4.33 -129.15
N THR A 275 21.25 4.76 -128.56
CA THR A 275 21.45 5.72 -127.46
C THR A 275 21.02 7.17 -127.73
N GLU A 276 20.61 7.90 -126.68
CA GLU A 276 20.76 9.36 -126.35
C GLU A 276 19.51 9.88 -125.56
N SER A 277 19.59 10.17 -124.25
CA SER A 277 19.91 11.44 -123.54
C SER A 277 18.86 12.56 -123.61
N GLU A 278 18.41 13.06 -122.45
CA GLU A 278 18.42 14.49 -122.03
C GLU A 278 17.49 14.78 -120.82
N GLY A 279 17.89 15.73 -119.97
CA GLY A 279 17.14 16.27 -118.83
C GLY A 279 16.73 17.73 -119.04
N VAL A 280 15.84 18.28 -118.19
CA VAL A 280 15.42 19.70 -118.25
C VAL A 280 15.15 20.31 -116.85
N LEU A 281 15.55 21.58 -116.74
CA LEU A 281 15.58 22.59 -115.66
C LEU A 281 14.22 23.22 -115.27
N THR A 282 14.17 23.99 -114.16
CA THR A 282 13.52 25.34 -113.99
C THR A 282 13.69 25.85 -112.53
N THR A 283 14.40 26.94 -112.21
CA THR A 283 14.17 28.43 -112.29
C THR A 283 13.29 29.08 -111.20
N GLU A 284 13.85 30.11 -110.55
CA GLU A 284 13.33 30.95 -109.44
C GLU A 284 12.59 32.23 -109.90
N ILE A 285 11.75 32.84 -109.05
CA ILE A 285 11.29 34.24 -109.14
C ILE A 285 11.16 34.87 -107.73
N ILE A 286 11.73 36.06 -107.54
CA ILE A 286 11.60 36.95 -106.37
C ILE A 286 10.72 38.17 -106.71
N ARG A 287 9.91 38.65 -105.76
CA ARG A 287 9.37 40.03 -105.73
C ARG A 287 9.40 40.65 -104.33
N SER A 288 9.67 41.94 -104.30
CA SER A 288 9.97 42.81 -103.15
C SER A 288 8.83 43.79 -102.82
N GLY A 289 8.66 44.12 -101.52
CA GLY A 289 8.34 45.48 -101.05
C GLY A 289 7.06 45.68 -100.22
N THR A 290 7.19 45.85 -98.89
CA THR A 290 6.68 47.00 -98.09
C THR A 290 7.02 46.80 -96.60
N THR A 291 7.60 47.83 -95.98
CA THR A 291 8.10 47.85 -94.59
C THR A 291 7.34 48.88 -93.77
N SER A 292 6.44 48.43 -92.90
CA SER A 292 6.12 49.12 -91.62
C SER A 292 5.33 48.27 -90.61
N ASN A 293 4.86 47.06 -90.94
CA ASN A 293 4.34 46.10 -89.95
C ASN A 293 5.24 44.88 -89.71
N ASN A 294 6.33 44.73 -90.48
CA ASN A 294 7.20 43.55 -90.43
C ASN A 294 7.80 43.22 -89.06
N ALA A 295 8.01 44.19 -88.16
CA ALA A 295 8.52 43.91 -86.83
C ALA A 295 7.45 43.30 -85.90
N LEU A 296 6.22 43.85 -85.95
CA LEU A 296 5.07 43.33 -85.22
C LEU A 296 4.58 42.01 -85.82
N GLU A 297 4.53 41.89 -87.14
CA GLU A 297 4.23 40.62 -87.82
C GLU A 297 5.29 39.57 -87.51
N LYS A 298 6.58 39.89 -87.46
CA LYS A 298 7.61 38.93 -87.02
C LYS A 298 7.44 38.54 -85.55
N GLN A 299 7.03 39.45 -84.68
CA GLN A 299 6.75 39.14 -83.27
C GLN A 299 5.47 38.30 -83.12
N ILE A 300 4.43 38.59 -83.89
CA ILE A 300 3.18 37.83 -83.93
C ILE A 300 3.45 36.44 -84.49
N SER A 301 4.13 36.30 -85.64
CA SER A 301 4.53 35.02 -86.21
C SER A 301 5.46 34.22 -85.28
N TYR A 302 6.32 34.88 -84.50
CA TYR A 302 7.14 34.22 -83.50
C TYR A 302 6.31 33.71 -82.32
N LEU A 303 5.34 34.50 -81.83
CA LEU A 303 4.42 34.10 -80.78
C LEU A 303 3.45 33.00 -81.24
N GLU A 304 2.92 33.10 -82.46
CA GLU A 304 2.12 32.05 -83.10
C GLU A 304 2.94 30.77 -83.24
N GLY A 305 4.20 30.86 -83.68
CA GLY A 305 5.11 29.71 -83.72
C GLY A 305 5.41 29.09 -82.34
N ILE A 306 5.41 29.89 -81.26
CA ILE A 306 5.48 29.36 -79.89
C ILE A 306 4.17 28.69 -79.50
N PHE A 307 3.03 29.32 -79.81
CA PHE A 307 1.72 28.76 -79.48
C PHE A 307 1.43 27.47 -80.26
N ASP A 308 1.88 27.34 -81.52
CA ASP A 308 1.79 26.11 -82.29
C ASP A 308 2.68 25.00 -81.71
N LYS A 309 3.91 25.32 -81.29
CA LYS A 309 4.75 24.34 -80.56
C LYS A 309 4.12 23.88 -79.25
N ILE A 310 3.48 24.80 -78.53
CA ILE A 310 2.77 24.49 -77.28
C ILE A 310 1.50 23.67 -77.57
N LYS A 311 0.79 23.98 -78.65
CA LYS A 311 -0.40 23.26 -79.14
C LYS A 311 -0.05 21.82 -79.55
N ASP A 312 1.04 21.63 -80.27
CA ASP A 312 1.54 20.31 -80.70
C ASP A 312 2.06 19.49 -79.52
N SER A 313 2.80 20.12 -78.59
CA SER A 313 3.31 19.42 -77.40
C SER A 313 2.22 19.02 -76.40
N LEU A 314 1.11 19.76 -76.35
CA LEU A 314 -0.05 19.44 -75.50
C LEU A 314 -1.16 18.69 -76.26
N LEU A 315 -0.99 18.42 -77.56
CA LEU A 315 -1.94 17.72 -78.43
C LEU A 315 -3.34 18.35 -78.44
N VAL A 316 -3.41 19.67 -78.59
CA VAL A 316 -4.66 20.45 -78.50
C VAL A 316 -5.08 20.96 -79.88
N HIS A 317 -6.39 20.96 -80.19
CA HIS A 317 -6.87 21.33 -81.53
C HIS A 317 -7.10 22.85 -81.69
N SER A 318 -7.33 23.58 -80.59
CA SER A 318 -7.64 25.02 -80.57
C SER A 318 -6.93 25.78 -79.45
N TYR A 319 -6.50 27.02 -79.71
CA TYR A 319 -5.88 27.90 -78.70
C TYR A 319 -6.78 28.19 -77.49
N ARG A 320 -8.11 28.10 -77.64
CA ARG A 320 -9.05 28.27 -76.53
C ARG A 320 -9.04 27.07 -75.58
N GLU A 321 -8.85 25.87 -76.14
CA GLU A 321 -8.72 24.64 -75.36
C GLU A 321 -7.38 24.63 -74.59
N LEU A 322 -6.32 25.23 -75.16
CA LEU A 322 -5.03 25.42 -74.49
C LEU A 322 -5.17 26.15 -73.15
N LEU A 323 -5.85 27.30 -73.16
CA LEU A 323 -6.09 28.10 -71.95
C LEU A 323 -6.91 27.32 -70.91
N SER A 324 -7.96 26.61 -71.36
CA SER A 324 -8.77 25.80 -70.44
C SER A 324 -7.96 24.67 -69.77
N ARG A 325 -7.07 23.99 -70.52
CA ARG A 325 -6.19 22.94 -70.00
C ARG A 325 -5.16 23.49 -69.02
N LEU A 326 -4.60 24.68 -69.30
CA LEU A 326 -3.66 25.36 -68.41
C LEU A 326 -4.34 25.81 -67.11
N GLU A 327 -5.57 26.32 -67.18
CA GLU A 327 -6.37 26.64 -65.99
C GLU A 327 -6.71 25.37 -65.18
N GLU A 328 -7.03 24.26 -65.84
CA GLU A 328 -7.30 22.99 -65.18
C GLU A 328 -6.04 22.41 -64.53
N GLN A 329 -4.88 22.50 -65.19
CA GLN A 329 -3.58 22.15 -64.61
C GLN A 329 -3.24 23.04 -63.40
N MET A 330 -3.54 24.35 -63.46
CA MET A 330 -3.37 25.22 -62.29
C MET A 330 -4.27 24.80 -61.13
N LYS A 331 -5.54 24.48 -61.39
CA LYS A 331 -6.49 23.98 -60.37
C LYS A 331 -6.05 22.63 -59.80
N GLN A 332 -5.50 21.74 -60.61
CA GLN A 332 -4.94 20.46 -60.16
C GLN A 332 -3.70 20.69 -59.30
N ARG A 333 -2.80 21.59 -59.71
CA ARG A 333 -1.61 21.96 -58.95
C ARG A 333 -1.95 22.54 -57.58
N THR A 334 -2.94 23.44 -57.50
CA THR A 334 -3.37 24.00 -56.20
C THR A 334 -3.97 22.93 -55.30
N ARG A 335 -4.82 22.03 -55.83
CA ARG A 335 -5.34 20.87 -55.08
C ARG A 335 -4.24 19.95 -54.57
N LEU A 336 -3.24 19.65 -55.40
CA LEU A 336 -2.10 18.82 -55.01
C LEU A 336 -1.23 19.51 -53.94
N LEU A 337 -1.02 20.83 -54.04
CA LEU A 337 -0.32 21.60 -53.01
C LEU A 337 -1.08 21.58 -51.68
N GLU A 338 -2.39 21.77 -51.68
CA GLU A 338 -3.20 21.65 -50.46
C GLU A 338 -3.14 20.25 -49.85
N GLN A 339 -3.16 19.20 -50.68
CA GLN A 339 -3.03 17.82 -50.22
C GLN A 339 -1.64 17.56 -49.64
N PHE A 340 -0.59 18.10 -50.27
CA PHE A 340 0.78 18.03 -49.77
C PHE A 340 0.89 18.72 -48.40
N ASP A 341 0.35 19.93 -48.25
CA ASP A 341 0.36 20.65 -46.97
C ASP A 341 -0.40 19.92 -45.86
N ARG A 342 -1.52 19.25 -46.19
CA ARG A 342 -2.24 18.38 -45.24
C ARG A 342 -1.36 17.21 -44.81
N ASN A 343 -0.72 16.53 -45.76
CA ASN A 343 0.17 15.41 -45.46
C ASN A 343 1.37 15.83 -44.60
N VAL A 344 1.95 17.01 -44.85
CA VAL A 344 3.05 17.56 -44.03
C VAL A 344 2.57 17.82 -42.60
N LYS A 345 1.40 18.43 -42.42
CA LYS A 345 0.81 18.66 -41.09
C LYS A 345 0.50 17.35 -40.36
N GLU A 346 -0.02 16.34 -41.06
CA GLU A 346 -0.26 15.01 -40.49
C GLU A 346 1.04 14.33 -40.06
N ARG A 347 2.08 14.39 -40.90
CA ARG A 347 3.42 13.88 -40.58
C ARG A 347 3.99 14.56 -39.34
N ASP A 348 3.88 15.87 -39.23
CA ASP A 348 4.39 16.63 -38.09
C ASP A 348 3.62 16.31 -36.81
N LEU A 349 2.31 16.10 -36.91
CA LEU A 349 1.47 15.66 -35.80
C LEU A 349 1.78 14.21 -35.37
N LEU A 350 2.13 13.32 -36.30
CA LEU A 350 2.61 11.99 -35.97
C LEU A 350 3.99 12.03 -35.30
N LEU A 351 4.88 12.90 -35.77
CA LEU A 351 6.20 13.12 -35.16
C LEU A 351 6.08 13.67 -33.74
N SER A 352 5.18 14.64 -33.49
CA SER A 352 4.96 15.17 -32.14
C SER A 352 4.40 14.10 -31.21
N LYS A 353 3.41 13.32 -31.64
CA LYS A 353 2.88 12.17 -30.88
C LYS A 353 3.96 11.12 -30.58
N LYS A 354 4.84 10.83 -31.55
CA LYS A 354 5.97 9.92 -31.34
C LYS A 354 6.93 10.46 -30.28
N ASN A 355 7.28 11.74 -30.34
CA ASN A 355 8.18 12.36 -29.37
C ASN A 355 7.58 12.39 -27.96
N GLU A 356 6.29 12.67 -27.84
CA GLU A 356 5.56 12.58 -26.57
C GLU A 356 5.58 11.15 -26.03
N ALA A 357 5.27 10.15 -26.86
CA ALA A 357 5.32 8.74 -26.48
C ALA A 357 6.73 8.32 -26.02
N LEU A 358 7.78 8.74 -26.72
CA LEU A 358 9.17 8.47 -26.31
C LEU A 358 9.52 9.13 -24.97
N SER A 359 9.07 10.35 -24.73
CA SER A 359 9.25 11.02 -23.44
C SER A 359 8.52 10.28 -22.32
N THR A 360 7.29 9.82 -22.56
CA THR A 360 6.55 9.02 -21.57
C THR A 360 7.24 7.69 -21.29
N LEU A 361 7.78 7.01 -22.31
CA LEU A 361 8.51 5.76 -22.15
C LEU A 361 9.76 5.95 -21.28
N SER A 362 10.56 6.97 -21.56
CA SER A 362 11.75 7.29 -20.74
C SER A 362 11.37 7.59 -19.28
N ASN A 363 10.27 8.31 -19.05
CA ASN A 363 9.78 8.55 -17.69
C ASN A 363 9.37 7.23 -16.99
N PHE A 364 8.74 6.30 -17.69
CA PHE A 364 8.41 4.98 -17.15
C PHE A 364 9.65 4.14 -16.86
N GLU A 365 10.65 4.14 -17.74
CA GLU A 365 11.91 3.42 -17.52
C GLU A 365 12.62 3.94 -16.26
N HIS A 366 12.72 5.25 -16.08
CA HIS A 366 13.31 5.84 -14.88
C HIS A 366 12.50 5.53 -13.61
N ALA A 367 11.17 5.57 -13.67
CA ALA A 367 10.32 5.21 -12.54
C ALA A 367 10.45 3.72 -12.17
N LEU A 368 10.51 2.82 -13.16
CA LEU A 368 10.73 1.39 -12.94
C LEU A 368 12.08 1.14 -12.29
N VAL A 369 13.16 1.77 -12.75
CA VAL A 369 14.50 1.63 -12.16
C VAL A 369 14.50 2.06 -10.69
N ALA A 370 13.91 3.21 -10.35
CA ALA A 370 13.82 3.67 -8.96
C ALA A 370 13.06 2.67 -8.07
N THR A 371 11.92 2.15 -8.53
CA THR A 371 11.15 1.15 -7.75
C THR A 371 11.89 -0.18 -7.59
N ILE A 372 12.69 -0.59 -8.58
CA ILE A 372 13.50 -1.81 -8.51
C ILE A 372 14.66 -1.64 -7.53
N GLU A 373 15.30 -0.47 -7.49
CA GLU A 373 16.36 -0.16 -6.53
C GLU A 373 15.85 -0.13 -5.09
N GLU A 374 14.70 0.51 -4.84
CA GLU A 374 14.01 0.50 -3.54
C GLU A 374 13.66 -0.93 -3.10
N TYR A 375 13.09 -1.72 -4.01
CA TYR A 375 12.77 -3.13 -3.74
C TYR A 375 14.02 -3.97 -3.41
N ASN A 376 15.13 -3.75 -4.12
CA ASN A 376 16.39 -4.46 -3.86
C ASN A 376 17.01 -4.04 -2.52
N ALA A 377 16.91 -2.77 -2.14
CA ALA A 377 17.35 -2.29 -0.83
C ALA A 377 16.53 -2.94 0.31
N ASP A 378 15.20 -2.95 0.19
CA ASP A 378 14.30 -3.59 1.16
C ASP A 378 14.55 -5.09 1.27
N LYS A 379 14.75 -5.77 0.14
CA LYS A 379 15.12 -7.19 0.09
C LYS A 379 16.41 -7.46 0.86
N ASN A 380 17.44 -6.63 0.68
CA ASN A 380 18.72 -6.78 1.38
C ASN A 380 18.56 -6.56 2.90
N ILE A 381 17.81 -5.54 3.32
CA ILE A 381 17.50 -5.29 4.74
C ILE A 381 16.77 -6.50 5.36
N LEU A 382 15.79 -7.07 4.67
CA LEU A 382 15.07 -8.25 5.13
C LEU A 382 15.98 -9.48 5.24
N LEU A 383 16.90 -9.68 4.30
CA LEU A 383 17.89 -10.76 4.36
C LEU A 383 18.83 -10.62 5.56
N GLU A 384 19.29 -9.41 5.86
CA GLU A 384 20.10 -9.14 7.06
C GLU A 384 19.32 -9.41 8.36
N GLN A 385 18.06 -9.02 8.42
CA GLN A 385 17.20 -9.31 9.57
C GLN A 385 17.00 -10.82 9.76
N ILE A 386 16.81 -11.58 8.67
CA ILE A 386 16.71 -13.04 8.72
C ILE A 386 18.03 -13.66 9.22
N ALA A 387 19.18 -13.18 8.73
CA ALA A 387 20.49 -13.65 9.19
C ALA A 387 20.70 -13.39 10.69
N MET A 388 20.34 -12.19 11.17
CA MET A 388 20.41 -11.83 12.58
C MET A 388 19.50 -12.73 13.44
N GLN A 389 18.28 -13.01 12.99
CA GLN A 389 17.36 -13.90 13.70
C GLN A 389 17.88 -15.35 13.75
N LYS A 390 18.45 -15.86 12.65
CA LYS A 390 19.10 -17.19 12.63
C LYS A 390 20.26 -17.28 13.62
N LYS A 391 21.10 -16.23 13.72
CA LYS A 391 22.18 -16.16 14.70
C LYS A 391 21.65 -16.22 16.14
N ARG A 392 20.61 -15.44 16.47
CA ARG A 392 19.95 -15.46 17.79
C ARG A 392 19.29 -16.81 18.11
N GLU A 393 18.80 -17.52 17.11
CA GLU A 393 18.26 -18.88 17.30
C GLU A 393 19.37 -19.87 17.63
N LEU A 394 20.50 -19.80 16.92
CA LEU A 394 21.66 -20.65 17.17
C LEU A 394 22.23 -20.43 18.58
N GLU A 395 22.42 -19.18 19.00
CA GLU A 395 22.86 -18.82 20.35
C GLU A 395 21.90 -19.35 21.43
N ARG A 396 20.58 -19.28 21.19
CA ARG A 396 19.58 -19.85 22.10
C ARG A 396 19.62 -21.38 22.13
N LYS A 397 19.93 -22.05 21.02
CA LYS A 397 20.12 -23.51 21.00
C LYS A 397 21.37 -23.90 21.76
N ASN A 398 22.47 -23.18 21.59
CA ASN A 398 23.74 -23.45 22.28
C ASN A 398 23.59 -23.24 23.80
N SER A 399 23.03 -22.12 24.24
CA SER A 399 22.77 -21.89 25.68
C SER A 399 21.81 -22.92 26.30
N LYS A 400 20.87 -23.49 25.53
CA LYS A 400 20.05 -24.62 26.00
C LYS A 400 20.85 -25.91 26.16
N LYS A 401 21.80 -26.20 25.26
CA LYS A 401 22.71 -27.35 25.37
C LYS A 401 23.61 -27.22 26.60
N GLU A 402 24.28 -26.08 26.75
CA GLU A 402 25.14 -25.78 27.92
C GLU A 402 24.38 -25.92 29.25
N ARG A 403 23.16 -25.38 29.32
CA ARG A 403 22.30 -25.54 30.52
C ARG A 403 21.85 -26.98 30.72
N GLY A 404 21.61 -27.72 29.64
CA GLY A 404 21.27 -29.14 29.69
C GLY A 404 22.41 -29.98 30.25
N GLU A 405 23.63 -29.74 29.78
CA GLU A 405 24.87 -30.39 30.27
C GLU A 405 25.10 -30.08 31.75
N LEU A 406 25.02 -28.81 32.17
CA LEU A 406 25.13 -28.43 33.58
C LEU A 406 24.08 -29.11 34.47
N LEU A 407 22.85 -29.26 33.99
CA LEU A 407 21.80 -29.97 34.74
C LEU A 407 22.07 -31.48 34.84
N MET A 408 22.66 -32.08 33.80
CA MET A 408 23.12 -33.47 33.84
C MET A 408 24.24 -33.65 34.85
N ASP A 409 25.23 -32.74 34.86
CA ASP A 409 26.35 -32.77 35.82
C ASP A 409 25.87 -32.61 37.26
N ILE A 410 24.97 -31.66 37.52
CA ILE A 410 24.35 -31.47 38.86
C ILE A 410 23.63 -32.74 39.28
N ARG A 411 22.88 -33.36 38.36
CA ARG A 411 22.15 -34.60 38.66
C ARG A 411 23.10 -35.76 38.95
N ALA A 412 24.16 -35.92 38.16
CA ALA A 412 25.17 -36.95 38.38
C ALA A 412 25.87 -36.74 39.74
N ALA A 413 26.24 -35.51 40.08
CA ALA A 413 26.81 -35.17 41.39
C ALA A 413 25.85 -35.50 42.54
N LEU A 414 24.56 -35.17 42.42
CA LEU A 414 23.56 -35.51 43.43
C LEU A 414 23.36 -37.02 43.56
N GLN A 415 23.35 -37.77 42.46
CA GLN A 415 23.30 -39.23 42.49
C GLN A 415 24.52 -39.83 43.18
N ASN A 416 25.72 -39.30 42.91
CA ASN A 416 26.96 -39.70 43.59
C ASN A 416 26.89 -39.40 45.10
N MET A 417 26.36 -38.24 45.50
CA MET A 417 26.14 -37.92 46.91
C MET A 417 25.14 -38.87 47.58
N VAL A 418 24.02 -39.20 46.92
CA VAL A 418 23.08 -40.20 47.44
C VAL A 418 23.74 -41.57 47.60
N ALA A 419 24.58 -41.97 46.64
CA ALA A 419 25.31 -43.23 46.68
C ALA A 419 26.30 -43.29 47.86
N MET A 420 27.07 -42.22 48.12
CA MET A 420 27.94 -42.13 49.29
C MET A 420 27.17 -42.15 50.62
N LEU A 421 25.91 -41.70 50.61
CA LEU A 421 25.03 -41.63 51.78
C LEU A 421 24.13 -42.86 51.95
N ILE A 422 24.38 -43.95 51.21
CA ILE A 422 23.57 -45.18 51.30
C ILE A 422 23.57 -45.79 52.71
N CYS A 423 24.69 -45.71 53.43
CA CYS A 423 24.83 -46.29 54.78
C CYS A 423 24.10 -45.50 55.88
N VAL A 424 23.56 -44.32 55.57
CA VAL A 424 22.86 -43.46 56.53
C VAL A 424 21.40 -43.90 56.63
N LYS A 425 21.15 -44.96 57.41
CA LYS A 425 19.80 -45.35 57.84
C LYS A 425 19.50 -44.69 59.18
N ARG A 426 18.42 -43.92 59.27
CA ARG A 426 17.93 -43.39 60.55
C ARG A 426 17.45 -44.57 61.39
N GLY A 427 17.93 -44.69 62.62
CA GLY A 427 17.30 -45.53 63.64
C GLY A 427 15.87 -45.03 63.84
N ASN A 428 14.88 -45.79 63.35
CA ASN A 428 13.49 -45.52 63.66
C ASN A 428 13.33 -45.61 65.18
N LYS A 429 12.62 -44.63 65.76
CA LYS A 429 12.25 -44.62 67.18
C LYS A 429 11.70 -45.99 67.56
N ILE A 430 12.34 -46.61 68.55
CA ILE A 430 11.94 -47.88 69.16
C ILE A 430 10.50 -47.72 69.66
N VAL A 431 9.55 -48.30 68.92
CA VAL A 431 8.24 -48.65 69.47
C VAL A 431 8.45 -50.02 70.10
N ALA A 432 8.48 -50.06 71.43
CA ALA A 432 8.60 -51.29 72.18
C ALA A 432 7.41 -52.21 71.89
N ARG A 433 7.65 -53.29 71.14
CA ARG A 433 6.79 -54.47 71.11
C ARG A 433 7.68 -55.69 71.37
N LYS A 434 7.19 -56.55 72.27
CA LYS A 434 7.86 -57.72 72.87
C LYS A 434 8.39 -58.73 71.84
N PRO A 435 9.39 -59.56 72.24
CA PRO A 435 10.26 -60.27 71.32
C PRO A 435 9.64 -61.58 70.84
N THR A 436 9.98 -61.97 69.62
CA THR A 436 10.10 -63.39 69.28
C THR A 436 11.29 -63.51 68.34
N GLU A 437 12.15 -64.44 68.69
CA GLU A 437 13.45 -64.70 68.11
C GLU A 437 13.30 -65.24 66.69
N GLU A 438 14.18 -64.79 65.79
CA GLU A 438 14.98 -65.68 64.95
C GLU A 438 16.11 -64.84 64.33
N PHE A 439 17.33 -65.15 64.76
CA PHE A 439 18.56 -64.65 64.17
C PHE A 439 18.77 -65.36 62.83
N ASP A 440 18.75 -64.63 61.73
CA ASP A 440 19.47 -65.05 60.54
C ASP A 440 20.37 -63.91 60.04
N LYS A 441 21.68 -64.15 60.17
CA LYS A 441 22.75 -63.26 59.71
C LYS A 441 22.76 -63.27 58.18
N ARG A 442 22.03 -62.34 57.58
CA ARG A 442 22.35 -61.91 56.21
C ARG A 442 23.04 -60.57 56.29
N PHE A 443 24.26 -60.53 55.74
CA PHE A 443 24.93 -59.29 55.40
C PHE A 443 23.95 -58.43 54.59
N ASP A 444 23.45 -57.36 55.20
CA ASP A 444 22.67 -56.32 54.54
C ASP A 444 23.59 -55.60 53.55
N ILE A 445 23.82 -56.22 52.39
CA ILE A 445 24.25 -55.52 51.18
C ILE A 445 23.18 -54.44 50.97
N PRO A 446 23.51 -53.13 50.98
CA PRO A 446 22.50 -52.11 50.81
C PRO A 446 21.85 -52.29 49.44
N MET A 447 20.62 -52.81 49.45
CA MET A 447 19.76 -52.89 48.28
C MET A 447 19.61 -51.46 47.76
N MET A 448 20.14 -51.18 46.56
CA MET A 448 20.12 -49.84 45.96
C MET A 448 18.70 -49.28 46.01
N GLU A 449 18.51 -48.20 46.79
CA GLU A 449 17.29 -47.40 46.73
C GLU A 449 17.03 -47.02 45.27
N LYS A 450 15.78 -47.22 44.81
CA LYS A 450 15.35 -46.92 43.44
C LYS A 450 15.87 -45.53 43.04
N MET A 451 16.72 -45.48 42.02
CA MET A 451 17.32 -44.24 41.53
C MET A 451 16.21 -43.28 41.06
N GLU A 452 15.91 -42.27 41.88
CA GLU A 452 14.99 -41.21 41.50
C GLU A 452 15.60 -40.40 40.35
N THR A 453 14.79 -40.17 39.32
CA THR A 453 15.22 -39.46 38.10
C THR A 453 14.98 -37.96 38.16
N GLU A 454 14.47 -37.43 39.26
CA GLU A 454 14.12 -36.01 39.38
C GLU A 454 15.15 -35.28 40.25
N GLY A 455 15.82 -34.25 39.70
CA GLY A 455 16.93 -33.57 40.37
C GLY A 455 16.55 -32.91 41.70
N LEU A 456 15.32 -32.42 41.84
CA LEU A 456 14.81 -31.84 43.09
C LEU A 456 14.50 -32.92 44.14
N ALA A 457 13.98 -34.07 43.72
CA ALA A 457 13.76 -35.21 44.62
C ALA A 457 15.10 -35.75 45.14
N LEU A 458 16.09 -35.90 44.26
CA LEU A 458 17.47 -36.25 44.63
C LEU A 458 18.07 -35.26 45.63
N LEU A 459 17.95 -33.94 45.37
CA LEU A 459 18.44 -32.91 46.29
C LEU A 459 17.77 -32.99 47.67
N SER A 460 16.45 -33.20 47.70
CA SER A 460 15.71 -33.35 48.95
C SER A 460 16.15 -34.60 49.74
N THR A 461 16.45 -35.69 49.03
CA THR A 461 16.94 -36.94 49.62
C THR A 461 18.37 -36.76 50.15
N VAL A 462 19.26 -36.10 49.42
CA VAL A 462 20.62 -35.75 49.89
C VAL A 462 20.53 -34.86 51.13
N SER A 463 19.76 -33.76 51.07
CA SER A 463 19.62 -32.83 52.20
C SER A 463 19.10 -33.52 53.45
N ARG A 464 18.11 -34.41 53.29
CA ARG A 464 17.55 -35.21 54.39
C ARG A 464 18.58 -36.17 54.99
N LYS A 465 19.37 -36.86 54.16
CA LYS A 465 20.40 -37.81 54.63
C LYS A 465 21.60 -37.11 55.27
N VAL A 466 22.07 -36.01 54.69
CA VAL A 466 23.12 -35.16 55.30
C VAL A 466 22.65 -34.59 56.63
N GLY A 467 21.40 -34.11 56.72
CA GLY A 467 20.82 -33.64 57.98
C GLY A 467 20.73 -34.74 59.05
N ALA A 468 20.45 -35.99 58.66
CA ALA A 468 20.45 -37.13 59.57
C ALA A 468 21.87 -37.47 60.06
N LEU A 469 22.87 -37.48 59.17
CA LEU A 469 24.29 -37.62 59.55
C LEU A 469 24.72 -36.54 60.53
N PHE A 470 24.39 -35.28 60.21
CA PHE A 470 24.74 -34.13 61.02
C PHE A 470 24.12 -34.23 62.43
N GLY A 471 22.88 -34.70 62.52
CA GLY A 471 22.22 -34.96 63.81
C GLY A 471 22.73 -36.19 64.57
N MET A 472 23.39 -37.15 63.91
CA MET A 472 24.01 -38.32 64.55
C MET A 472 25.42 -38.02 65.05
N SER A 473 26.11 -37.09 64.39
CA SER A 473 27.34 -36.51 64.89
C SER A 473 26.98 -35.51 65.99
N ASN A 474 27.25 -35.81 67.25
CA ASN A 474 27.07 -34.87 68.37
C ASN A 474 28.08 -33.70 68.27
N PHE A 475 28.06 -32.95 67.17
CA PHE A 475 28.87 -31.76 66.94
C PHE A 475 28.10 -30.54 67.45
N GLU A 476 28.52 -29.98 68.58
CA GLU A 476 28.06 -28.66 69.00
C GLU A 476 28.80 -27.60 68.16
N LEU A 477 28.04 -26.93 67.28
CA LEU A 477 28.54 -25.81 66.50
C LEU A 477 28.56 -24.55 67.37
N ASP A 478 29.76 -24.18 67.82
CA ASP A 478 30.00 -22.88 68.42
C ASP A 478 29.96 -21.77 67.34
N LYS A 479 29.42 -20.58 67.63
CA LYS A 479 29.19 -19.53 66.61
C LYS A 479 30.46 -19.17 65.83
N ASP A 480 31.61 -19.14 66.51
CA ASP A 480 32.91 -18.85 65.90
C ASP A 480 33.42 -19.97 64.99
N ARG A 481 32.99 -21.22 65.19
CA ARG A 481 33.34 -22.33 64.30
C ARG A 481 32.46 -22.33 63.06
N GLU A 482 31.20 -21.91 63.18
CA GLU A 482 30.28 -21.77 62.05
C GLU A 482 30.71 -20.61 61.13
N GLU A 483 31.13 -19.46 61.70
CA GLU A 483 31.69 -18.36 60.90
C GLU A 483 32.98 -18.77 60.19
N ARG A 484 33.91 -19.44 60.89
CA ARG A 484 35.13 -19.99 60.25
C ARG A 484 34.82 -21.01 59.15
N ALA A 485 33.83 -21.87 59.34
CA ALA A 485 33.41 -22.82 58.31
C ALA A 485 32.76 -22.11 57.10
N LYS A 486 31.99 -21.05 57.32
CA LYS A 486 31.43 -20.21 56.25
C LYS A 486 32.53 -19.49 55.48
N ASP A 487 33.53 -18.95 56.17
CA ASP A 487 34.68 -18.31 55.53
C ASP A 487 35.52 -19.30 54.74
N LEU A 488 35.77 -20.50 55.28
CA LEU A 488 36.45 -21.57 54.55
C LEU A 488 35.67 -22.03 53.32
N TYR A 489 34.35 -22.16 53.42
CA TYR A 489 33.50 -22.49 52.27
C TYR A 489 33.47 -21.37 51.24
N GLN A 490 33.36 -20.11 51.66
CA GLN A 490 33.44 -18.96 50.76
C GLN A 490 34.81 -18.90 50.08
N THR A 491 35.90 -19.16 50.80
CA THR A 491 37.26 -19.21 50.25
C THR A 491 37.39 -20.36 49.26
N TYR A 492 36.87 -21.54 49.58
CA TYR A 492 36.85 -22.69 48.66
C TYR A 492 36.04 -22.41 47.40
N VAL A 493 34.82 -21.85 47.52
CA VAL A 493 33.98 -21.48 46.39
C VAL A 493 34.64 -20.38 45.55
N SER A 494 35.31 -19.42 46.18
CA SER A 494 36.06 -18.37 45.47
C SER A 494 37.23 -18.95 44.69
N ASN A 495 38.00 -19.87 45.31
CA ASN A 495 39.10 -20.58 44.66
C ASN A 495 38.64 -21.55 43.56
N TYR A 496 37.47 -22.18 43.72
CA TYR A 496 36.88 -23.04 42.69
C TYR A 496 36.36 -22.21 41.51
N ARG A 497 35.69 -21.09 41.78
CA ARG A 497 35.21 -20.15 40.74
C ARG A 497 36.36 -19.44 40.02
N SER A 498 37.45 -19.10 40.72
CA SER A 498 38.66 -18.58 40.07
C SER A 498 39.29 -19.65 39.18
N LYS A 499 39.48 -20.88 39.67
CA LYS A 499 39.98 -21.99 38.84
C LYS A 499 39.11 -22.28 37.61
N ILE A 500 37.78 -22.15 37.69
CA ILE A 500 36.91 -22.30 36.52
C ILE A 500 37.04 -21.14 35.54
N LYS A 501 37.14 -19.89 36.04
CA LYS A 501 37.28 -18.71 35.17
C LYS A 501 38.66 -18.59 34.51
N PHE A 502 39.71 -19.11 35.14
CA PHE A 502 41.09 -18.99 34.68
C PHE A 502 41.67 -20.34 34.19
N LYS A 503 40.82 -21.31 33.85
CA LYS A 503 41.24 -22.68 33.50
C LYS A 503 42.14 -22.76 32.24
N ASP A 504 42.16 -21.72 31.41
CA ASP A 504 42.97 -21.63 30.18
C ASP A 504 43.98 -20.47 30.17
N ALA A 505 44.15 -19.76 31.30
CA ALA A 505 45.29 -18.86 31.44
C ALA A 505 46.34 -19.61 32.26
N GLU A 506 47.48 -19.92 31.65
CA GLU A 506 48.67 -20.30 32.40
C GLU A 506 48.80 -19.33 33.57
N VAL A 507 48.90 -19.89 34.78
CA VAL A 507 49.22 -19.12 35.97
C VAL A 507 50.62 -18.58 35.70
N GLU A 508 50.69 -17.36 35.16
CA GLU A 508 51.93 -16.62 35.21
C GLU A 508 52.31 -16.58 36.69
N PRO A 509 53.50 -17.09 37.06
CA PRO A 509 53.97 -16.97 38.43
C PRO A 509 53.91 -15.48 38.75
N THR A 510 53.54 -15.17 39.98
CA THR A 510 53.56 -13.82 40.56
C THR A 510 54.96 -13.22 40.44
N GLY A 511 55.31 -12.80 39.23
CA GLY A 511 56.42 -11.96 38.91
C GLY A 511 55.92 -10.56 39.11
N LEU A 512 56.69 -9.79 39.84
CA LEU A 512 56.56 -8.35 39.92
C LEU A 512 56.83 -7.76 38.52
N ILE A 513 55.88 -7.91 37.60
CA ILE A 513 55.92 -7.26 36.29
C ILE A 513 55.36 -5.86 36.52
N VAL A 514 56.27 -4.93 36.80
CA VAL A 514 56.01 -3.51 36.61
C VAL A 514 55.98 -3.28 35.11
N GLU A 515 54.88 -3.69 34.47
CA GLU A 515 54.57 -3.28 33.11
C GLU A 515 54.29 -1.79 33.17
N HIS A 516 55.32 -1.01 32.85
CA HIS A 516 55.12 0.33 32.34
C HIS A 516 54.32 0.14 31.05
N GLN A 517 53.00 0.23 31.15
CA GLN A 517 52.18 0.47 29.97
C GLN A 517 52.80 1.68 29.28
N ALA A 518 53.33 1.46 28.09
CA ALA A 518 53.64 2.54 27.16
C ALA A 518 52.30 3.18 26.81
N ILE A 519 51.88 4.11 27.67
CA ILE A 519 50.82 5.06 27.38
C ILE A 519 51.38 5.85 26.20
N ASP A 520 50.83 5.64 25.02
CA ASP A 520 51.07 6.49 23.87
C ASP A 520 50.68 7.92 24.30
N SER A 521 51.69 8.74 24.60
CA SER A 521 51.53 10.09 25.16
C SER A 521 50.86 11.06 24.19
N SER A 522 50.63 10.62 22.94
CA SER A 522 49.88 11.36 21.93
C SER A 522 48.35 11.20 22.06
N VAL A 523 47.88 10.17 22.77
CA VAL A 523 46.44 9.87 22.90
C VAL A 523 45.95 10.34 24.28
N PRO A 524 45.16 11.43 24.34
CA PRO A 524 44.72 11.97 25.62
C PRO A 524 43.79 10.99 26.34
N THR A 525 44.08 10.72 27.60
CA THR A 525 43.24 9.83 28.42
C THR A 525 41.88 10.47 28.68
N ARG A 526 40.86 9.65 28.94
CA ARG A 526 39.49 10.12 29.25
C ARG A 526 39.44 11.18 30.36
N ALA A 527 40.36 11.10 31.33
CA ALA A 527 40.50 12.10 32.39
C ALA A 527 41.00 13.45 31.85
N GLU A 528 42.00 13.44 30.96
CA GLU A 528 42.53 14.64 30.28
C GLU A 528 41.52 15.24 29.31
N ILE A 529 40.77 14.42 28.57
CA ILE A 529 39.66 14.87 27.71
C ILE A 529 38.59 15.58 28.55
N LYS A 530 38.27 15.03 29.72
CA LYS A 530 37.32 15.67 30.65
C LYS A 530 37.90 16.93 31.29
N LEU A 531 39.19 16.96 31.60
CA LEU A 531 39.86 18.14 32.13
C LEU A 531 39.89 19.25 31.08
N ARG A 532 40.26 18.96 29.83
CA ARG A 532 40.25 19.91 28.71
C ARG A 532 38.84 20.39 28.38
N SER A 533 37.84 19.50 28.41
CA SER A 533 36.43 19.91 28.26
C SER A 533 35.98 20.83 29.40
N LYS A 534 36.38 20.54 30.63
CA LYS A 534 36.09 21.40 31.78
C LYS A 534 36.79 22.76 31.67
N GLN A 535 38.06 22.78 31.29
CA GLN A 535 38.84 24.01 31.08
C GLN A 535 38.31 24.85 29.90
N ALA A 536 37.85 24.22 28.82
CA ALA A 536 37.20 24.93 27.71
C ALA A 536 35.89 25.59 28.16
N VAL A 537 35.07 24.88 28.94
CA VAL A 537 33.83 25.43 29.51
C VAL A 537 34.14 26.56 30.50
N GLU A 538 35.16 26.41 31.34
CA GLU A 538 35.59 27.45 32.29
C GLU A 538 36.22 28.66 31.60
N ALA A 539 36.95 28.48 30.49
CA ALA A 539 37.49 29.57 29.68
C ALA A 539 36.38 30.36 28.96
N TYR A 540 35.36 29.67 28.43
CA TYR A 540 34.17 30.30 27.87
C TYR A 540 33.37 31.08 28.94
N LEU A 541 33.32 30.58 30.18
CA LEU A 541 32.65 31.26 31.30
C LEU A 541 33.47 32.42 31.91
N ARG A 542 34.74 32.59 31.56
CA ARG A 542 35.60 33.71 32.02
C ARG A 542 35.75 34.83 31.00
N LEU A 543 35.23 34.64 29.78
CA LEU A 543 35.19 35.65 28.71
C LEU A 543 33.85 36.41 28.66
N GLU A 544 32.88 36.02 29.48
CA GLU A 544 31.77 36.87 29.97
C GLU A 544 32.17 37.51 31.30
#